data_AF-A0A497EAR1-F1
#
_entry.id   AF-A0A497EAR1-F1
#
_cell.length_a   1.000
_cell.length_b   1.000
_cell.length_c   1.000
_cell.angle_alpha   90.00
_cell.angle_beta   90.00
_cell.angle_gamma   90.00
#
_symmetry.space_group_name_H-M   'P 1'
#
loop_
_entity.id
_entity.type
_entity.pdbx_description
1 polymer ?
#
loop_
_entity_poly.entity_id
_entity_poly.type
_entity_poly.pdbx_seq_one_letter_code
_entity_poly.pdbx_strand_id
1 'polypeptide(L)'
;MHRSWNFYAGPATLPIEALEQARDEFLDWEGTGMSVMEISHRSKQYDAVHHEAMSLFKELLGLDEDFEVLFVQGGASTQFAMLPLNFLPQGASADYINTGTWSAKAMKEANILGSCREAGSSESSGFTRVPTSDELDLDPNAAYLHMTSNNTIKGTQFHQFPNSGQVPMV
;
A
#
# COMPACT_ATOMS: atom_id res chain seq x y z
N MET A 1 -7.26 18.74 27.82
CA MET A 1 -6.16 18.37 26.92
C MET A 1 -6.05 19.43 25.83
N HIS A 2 -4.85 19.92 25.50
CA HIS A 2 -4.65 20.80 24.33
C HIS A 2 -4.40 19.92 23.11
N ARG A 3 -5.31 19.92 22.13
CA ARG A 3 -5.21 19.13 20.90
C ARG A 3 -5.27 20.06 19.69
N SER A 4 -4.17 20.13 18.94
CA SER A 4 -4.10 20.90 17.69
C SER A 4 -4.75 20.14 16.54
N TRP A 5 -5.26 20.89 15.55
CA TRP A 5 -5.70 20.35 14.27
C TRP A 5 -4.47 19.96 13.45
N ASN A 6 -4.30 18.67 13.18
CA ASN A 6 -3.18 18.15 12.41
C ASN A 6 -3.63 17.77 10.98
N PHE A 7 -3.14 18.52 9.99
CA PHE A 7 -3.40 18.30 8.56
C PHE A 7 -2.18 17.73 7.81
N TYR A 8 -1.23 17.11 8.51
CA TYR A 8 -0.09 16.48 7.86
C TYR A 8 -0.52 15.35 6.92
N ALA A 9 0.12 15.29 5.75
CA ALA A 9 -0.12 14.25 4.74
C ALA A 9 0.53 12.90 5.09
N GLY A 10 1.37 12.85 6.13
CA GLY A 10 2.11 11.67 6.54
C GLY A 10 3.35 12.03 7.39
N PRO A 11 3.52 11.48 8.61
CA PRO A 11 2.54 10.70 9.38
C PRO A 11 1.24 11.50 9.65
N ALA A 12 0.10 10.81 9.68
CA ALA A 12 -1.23 11.42 9.78
C ALA A 12 -1.72 11.55 11.24
N THR A 13 -2.87 12.19 11.44
CA THR A 13 -3.54 12.21 12.75
C THR A 13 -4.03 10.81 13.13
N LEU A 14 -3.82 10.42 14.39
CA LEU A 14 -4.34 9.18 14.97
C LEU A 14 -5.60 9.44 15.80
N PRO A 15 -6.53 8.46 15.89
CA PRO A 15 -7.64 8.48 16.85
C PRO A 15 -7.11 8.65 18.29
N ILE A 16 -7.83 9.41 19.11
CA ILE A 16 -7.39 9.68 20.49
C ILE A 16 -7.51 8.41 21.33
N GLU A 17 -8.56 7.64 21.10
CA GLU A 17 -8.88 6.40 21.80
C GLU A 17 -7.75 5.38 21.66
N ALA A 18 -7.17 5.24 20.46
CA ALA A 18 -6.02 4.37 20.22
C ALA A 18 -4.75 4.86 20.94
N LEU A 19 -4.53 6.18 21.01
CA LEU A 19 -3.39 6.76 21.74
C LEU A 19 -3.53 6.58 23.25
N GLU A 20 -4.74 6.71 23.77
CA GLU A 20 -5.05 6.54 25.19
C GLU A 20 -4.90 5.07 25.60
N GLN A 21 -5.43 4.13 24.82
CA GLN A 21 -5.23 2.70 25.09
C GLN A 21 -3.75 2.31 25.08
N ALA A 22 -3.01 2.73 24.03
CA ALA A 22 -1.57 2.44 23.95
C ALA A 22 -0.77 3.07 25.10
N ARG A 23 -1.18 4.24 25.62
CA ARG A 23 -0.59 4.87 26.80
C ARG A 23 -0.88 4.06 28.05
N ASP A 24 -2.13 3.67 28.25
CA ASP A 24 -2.60 3.05 29.49
C ASP A 24 -2.05 1.63 29.67
N GLU A 25 -1.83 0.91 28.57
CA GLU A 25 -1.27 -0.44 28.56
C GLU A 25 0.25 -0.48 28.33
N PHE A 26 0.92 0.67 28.18
CA PHE A 26 2.31 0.72 27.70
C PHE A 26 3.30 -0.08 28.55
N LEU A 27 3.14 -0.04 29.88
CA LEU A 27 4.03 -0.69 30.84
C LEU A 27 3.50 -2.06 31.32
N ASP A 28 2.21 -2.34 31.09
CA ASP A 28 1.55 -3.56 31.50
C ASP A 28 0.49 -3.92 30.45
N TRP A 29 0.96 -4.49 29.35
CA TRP A 29 0.09 -4.85 28.24
C TRP A 29 -0.65 -6.14 28.56
N GLU A 30 -1.99 -6.11 28.46
CA GLU A 30 -2.87 -7.25 28.73
C GLU A 30 -2.64 -7.90 30.12
N GLY A 31 -2.19 -7.12 31.11
CA GLY A 31 -1.93 -7.62 32.47
C GLY A 31 -0.73 -8.58 32.57
N THR A 32 0.16 -8.58 31.58
CA THR A 32 1.35 -9.44 31.55
C THR A 32 2.46 -8.99 32.50
N GLY A 33 2.36 -7.78 33.04
CA GLY A 33 3.40 -7.10 33.80
C GLY A 33 4.57 -6.62 32.95
N MET A 34 4.44 -6.61 31.63
CA MET A 34 5.48 -6.22 30.67
C MET A 34 4.90 -5.33 29.57
N SER A 35 5.75 -4.52 28.94
CA SER A 35 5.38 -3.81 27.72
C SER A 35 5.22 -4.79 26.55
N VAL A 36 4.31 -4.50 25.62
CA VAL A 36 4.21 -5.23 24.33
C VAL A 36 5.55 -5.27 23.59
N MET A 37 6.42 -4.26 23.80
CA MET A 37 7.74 -4.16 23.18
C MET A 37 8.78 -5.13 23.76
N GLU A 38 8.54 -5.70 24.95
CA GLU A 38 9.43 -6.65 25.63
C GLU A 38 9.03 -8.10 25.39
N ILE A 39 7.82 -8.31 24.87
CA ILE A 39 7.24 -9.63 24.65
C ILE A 39 7.80 -10.25 23.37
N SER A 40 8.16 -11.52 23.46
CA SER A 40 8.61 -12.29 22.29
C SER A 40 7.51 -12.35 21.23
N HIS A 41 7.88 -12.10 19.96
CA HIS A 41 7.00 -12.26 18.81
C HIS A 41 6.50 -13.71 18.59
N ARG A 42 7.03 -14.68 19.34
CA ARG A 42 6.59 -16.09 19.32
C ARG A 42 5.78 -16.50 20.55
N SER A 43 5.55 -15.56 21.46
CA SER A 43 4.70 -15.80 22.63
C SER A 43 3.24 -15.92 22.19
N LYS A 44 2.43 -16.65 22.96
CA LYS A 44 1.00 -16.78 22.69
C LYS A 44 0.28 -15.43 22.71
N GLN A 45 0.73 -14.52 23.57
CA GLN A 45 0.17 -13.18 23.71
C GLN A 45 0.40 -12.36 22.44
N TYR A 46 1.65 -12.29 21.95
CA TYR A 46 1.93 -11.57 20.70
C TYR A 46 1.28 -12.25 19.48
N ASP A 47 1.30 -13.58 19.43
CA ASP A 47 0.68 -14.35 18.35
C ASP A 47 -0.82 -14.03 18.21
N ALA A 48 -1.53 -13.88 19.33
CA ALA A 48 -2.93 -13.50 19.35
C ALA A 48 -3.17 -12.11 18.74
N VAL A 49 -2.45 -11.07 19.20
CA VAL A 49 -2.64 -9.70 18.67
C VAL A 49 -2.20 -9.56 17.21
N HIS A 50 -1.19 -10.34 16.79
CA HIS A 50 -0.74 -10.36 15.40
C HIS A 50 -1.83 -10.88 14.47
N HIS A 51 -2.45 -12.01 14.81
CA HIS A 51 -3.52 -12.61 14.01
C HIS A 51 -4.83 -11.84 14.12
N GLU A 52 -5.14 -11.24 15.28
CA GLU A 52 -6.27 -10.34 15.43
C GLU A 52 -6.14 -9.14 14.48
N ALA A 53 -4.96 -8.52 14.40
CA ALA A 53 -4.71 -7.40 13.47
C ALA A 53 -4.90 -7.82 12.00
N MET A 54 -4.44 -9.01 11.62
CA MET A 54 -4.66 -9.56 10.27
C MET A 54 -6.16 -9.79 10.00
N SER A 55 -6.88 -10.38 10.96
CA SER A 55 -8.31 -10.68 10.84
C SER A 55 -9.15 -9.40 10.74
N LEU A 56 -8.88 -8.41 11.58
CA LEU A 56 -9.57 -7.12 11.54
C LEU A 56 -9.34 -6.40 10.20
N PHE A 57 -8.14 -6.53 9.63
CA PHE A 57 -7.85 -5.97 8.30
C PHE A 57 -8.65 -6.65 7.19
N LYS A 58 -8.73 -7.99 7.20
CA LYS A 58 -9.56 -8.75 6.25
C LYS A 58 -11.04 -8.38 6.41
N GLU A 59 -11.54 -8.33 7.65
CA GLU A 59 -12.92 -7.94 7.96
C GLU A 59 -13.25 -6.53 7.45
N LEU A 60 -12.39 -5.54 7.77
CA LEU A 60 -12.59 -4.15 7.39
C LEU A 60 -12.68 -3.94 5.88
N LEU A 61 -11.90 -4.71 5.11
CA LEU A 61 -11.88 -4.62 3.65
C LEU A 61 -12.80 -5.64 2.96
N GLY A 62 -13.48 -6.51 3.71
CA GLY A 62 -14.32 -7.58 3.17
C GLY A 62 -13.54 -8.59 2.32
N LEU A 63 -12.30 -8.89 2.69
CA LEU A 63 -11.44 -9.85 1.98
C LEU A 63 -11.84 -11.28 2.36
N ASP A 64 -11.81 -12.17 1.37
CA ASP A 64 -12.03 -13.61 1.58
C ASP A 64 -10.72 -14.36 1.84
N GLU A 65 -10.80 -15.69 1.85
CA GLU A 65 -9.65 -16.57 2.12
C GLU A 65 -8.64 -16.63 0.96
N ASP A 66 -8.96 -16.09 -0.22
CA ASP A 66 -8.03 -16.04 -1.36
C ASP A 66 -6.99 -14.91 -1.19
N PHE A 67 -7.14 -14.05 -0.18
CA PHE A 67 -6.20 -12.98 0.15
C PHE A 67 -5.44 -13.25 1.45
N GLU A 68 -4.13 -12.96 1.44
CA GLU A 68 -3.26 -13.04 2.60
C GLU A 68 -2.81 -11.64 3.07
N VAL A 69 -2.70 -11.43 4.38
CA VAL A 69 -2.28 -10.14 4.97
C VAL A 69 -0.84 -10.25 5.45
N LEU A 70 0.05 -9.41 4.94
CA LEU A 70 1.46 -9.42 5.33
C LEU A 70 1.85 -8.13 6.04
N PHE A 71 2.49 -8.25 7.21
CA PHE A 71 3.14 -7.13 7.89
C PHE A 71 4.65 -7.13 7.59
N VAL A 72 5.09 -6.21 6.72
CA VAL A 72 6.47 -6.14 6.22
C VAL A 72 7.08 -4.76 6.49
N GLN A 73 8.36 -4.72 6.84
CA GLN A 73 9.11 -3.48 7.06
C GLN A 73 9.59 -2.84 5.73
N GLY A 74 10.16 -1.64 5.80
CA GLY A 74 10.70 -0.91 4.65
C GLY A 74 9.71 0.02 3.94
N GLY A 75 8.41 -0.12 4.25
CA GLY A 75 7.36 0.74 3.71
C GLY A 75 7.12 0.56 2.20
N ALA A 76 6.21 1.37 1.64
CA ALA A 76 5.81 1.26 0.23
C ALA A 76 7.00 1.42 -0.75
N SER A 77 8.00 2.22 -0.39
CA SER A 77 9.20 2.40 -1.22
C SER A 77 9.97 1.08 -1.44
N THR A 78 10.08 0.23 -0.42
CA THR A 78 10.68 -1.11 -0.59
C THR A 78 9.80 -1.99 -1.46
N GLN A 79 8.47 -1.87 -1.34
CA GLN A 79 7.53 -2.65 -2.16
C GLN A 79 7.60 -2.30 -3.65
N PHE A 80 7.97 -1.07 -4.02
CA PHE A 80 8.22 -0.70 -5.42
C PHE A 80 9.30 -1.56 -6.10
N ALA A 81 10.30 -2.04 -5.34
CA ALA A 81 11.31 -2.98 -5.84
C ALA A 81 10.91 -4.44 -5.60
N MET A 82 10.27 -4.74 -4.46
CA MET A 82 9.89 -6.11 -4.10
C MET A 82 8.82 -6.68 -5.04
N LEU A 83 7.92 -5.85 -5.56
CA LEU A 83 6.89 -6.26 -6.52
C LEU A 83 7.50 -6.84 -7.82
N PRO A 84 8.30 -6.09 -8.61
CA PRO A 84 8.94 -6.65 -9.80
C PRO A 84 9.90 -7.80 -9.48
N LEU A 85 10.59 -7.81 -8.33
CA LEU A 85 11.45 -8.94 -7.95
C LEU A 85 10.70 -10.27 -7.82
N ASN A 86 9.43 -10.24 -7.41
CA ASN A 86 8.62 -11.45 -7.23
C ASN A 86 7.76 -11.76 -8.45
N PHE A 87 7.27 -10.74 -9.15
CA PHE A 87 6.18 -10.89 -10.12
C PHE A 87 6.50 -10.39 -11.53
N LEU A 88 7.73 -9.93 -11.83
CA LEU A 88 8.14 -9.60 -13.20
C LEU A 88 9.13 -10.64 -13.73
N PRO A 89 8.67 -11.67 -14.48
CA PRO A 89 9.54 -12.68 -15.06
C PRO A 89 10.56 -12.08 -16.02
N GLN A 90 11.71 -12.75 -16.16
CA GLN A 90 12.72 -12.37 -17.15
C GLN A 90 12.13 -12.38 -18.57
N GLY A 91 12.27 -11.26 -19.28
CA GLY A 91 11.75 -11.08 -20.65
C GLY A 91 10.28 -10.69 -20.73
N ALA A 92 9.55 -10.62 -19.62
CA ALA A 92 8.22 -10.04 -19.55
C ALA A 92 8.28 -8.51 -19.33
N SER A 93 7.13 -7.85 -19.44
CA SER A 93 6.96 -6.44 -19.08
C SER A 93 5.82 -6.26 -18.07
N ALA A 94 5.83 -5.15 -17.34
CA ALA A 94 4.74 -4.75 -16.46
C ALA A 94 4.23 -3.35 -16.82
N ASP A 95 2.92 -3.16 -16.68
CA ASP A 95 2.23 -1.92 -17.05
C ASP A 95 2.17 -1.00 -15.85
N TYR A 96 2.38 0.28 -16.08
CA TYR A 96 2.28 1.31 -15.06
C TYR A 96 1.45 2.48 -15.56
N ILE A 97 0.60 3.01 -14.68
CA ILE A 97 -0.14 4.26 -14.93
C ILE A 97 0.52 5.40 -14.18
N ASN A 98 1.14 6.33 -14.93
CA ASN A 98 1.85 7.47 -14.38
C ASN A 98 0.89 8.63 -14.06
N THR A 99 0.52 8.77 -12.79
CA THR A 99 -0.43 9.78 -12.30
C THR A 99 0.16 10.74 -11.28
N GLY A 100 1.47 10.66 -11.00
CA GLY A 100 2.17 11.63 -10.19
C GLY A 100 3.48 11.13 -9.62
N THR A 101 3.86 11.69 -8.47
CA THR A 101 5.17 11.45 -7.85
C THR A 101 5.38 10.01 -7.40
N TRP A 102 4.34 9.32 -6.93
CA TRP A 102 4.47 7.95 -6.40
C TRP A 102 4.52 6.90 -7.51
N SER A 103 3.68 7.03 -8.54
CA SER A 103 3.75 6.18 -9.73
C SER A 103 5.12 6.30 -10.41
N ALA A 104 5.65 7.51 -10.56
CA ALA A 104 6.99 7.72 -11.14
C ALA A 104 8.11 7.06 -10.32
N LYS A 105 8.00 7.06 -8.98
CA LYS A 105 8.95 6.33 -8.11
C LYS A 105 8.82 4.82 -8.25
N ALA A 106 7.60 4.29 -8.34
CA ALA A 106 7.36 2.87 -8.55
C ALA A 106 7.96 2.40 -9.89
N MET A 107 7.70 3.16 -10.96
CA MET A 107 8.27 2.90 -12.29
C MET A 107 9.80 2.96 -12.29
N LYS A 108 10.40 3.89 -11.54
CA LYS A 108 11.85 4.00 -11.44
C LYS A 108 12.48 2.72 -10.87
N GLU A 109 11.94 2.16 -9.80
CA GLU A 109 12.45 0.91 -9.22
C GLU A 109 12.21 -0.29 -10.15
N ALA A 110 11.04 -0.36 -10.80
CA ALA A 110 10.74 -1.42 -11.76
C ALA A 110 11.70 -1.45 -12.95
N ASN A 111 12.09 -0.28 -13.49
CA ASN A 111 13.04 -0.16 -14.59
C ASN A 111 14.47 -0.63 -14.24
N ILE A 112 14.82 -0.71 -12.95
CA ILE A 112 16.12 -1.29 -12.54
C ILE A 112 16.10 -2.81 -12.71
N LEU A 113 14.93 -3.44 -12.54
CA LEU A 113 14.79 -4.88 -12.40
C LEU A 113 14.24 -5.56 -13.66
N GLY A 114 13.50 -4.84 -14.51
CA GLY A 114 12.92 -5.39 -15.73
C GLY A 114 12.33 -4.32 -16.64
N SER A 115 11.46 -4.76 -17.56
CA SER A 115 10.79 -3.87 -18.51
C SER A 115 9.52 -3.27 -17.90
N CYS A 116 9.55 -1.97 -17.63
CA CYS A 116 8.38 -1.20 -17.21
C CYS A 116 7.82 -0.45 -18.44
N ARG A 117 6.54 -0.65 -18.75
CA ARG A 117 5.83 0.07 -19.81
C ARG A 117 4.91 1.11 -19.19
N GLU A 118 5.05 2.37 -19.62
CA GLU A 118 4.07 3.41 -19.28
C GLU A 118 2.83 3.21 -20.15
N ALA A 119 1.85 2.49 -19.62
CA ALA A 119 0.61 2.17 -20.33
C ALA A 119 -0.35 3.38 -20.37
N GLY A 120 -0.17 4.36 -19.50
CA GLY A 120 -0.92 5.61 -19.56
C GLY A 120 -0.33 6.65 -18.60
N SER A 121 -0.51 7.93 -18.92
CA SER A 121 0.05 9.02 -18.14
C SER A 121 -0.87 10.24 -18.13
N SER A 122 -0.92 10.95 -16.99
CA SER A 122 -1.54 12.27 -16.90
C SER A 122 -0.51 13.41 -16.80
N GLU A 123 0.78 13.12 -17.05
CA GLU A 123 1.87 14.10 -17.00
C GLU A 123 1.63 15.30 -17.94
N SER A 124 1.11 15.06 -19.15
CA SER A 124 0.78 16.11 -20.13
C SER A 124 -0.23 17.14 -19.62
N SER A 125 -1.08 16.74 -18.67
CA SER A 125 -2.05 17.62 -17.98
C SER A 125 -1.50 18.24 -16.69
N GLY A 126 -0.23 18.03 -16.37
CA GLY A 126 0.38 18.40 -15.10
C GLY A 126 -0.09 17.54 -13.91
N PHE A 127 -0.60 16.33 -14.18
CA PHE A 127 -1.22 15.42 -13.20
C PHE A 127 -2.48 15.98 -12.52
N THR A 128 -3.27 16.79 -13.22
CA THR A 128 -4.52 17.40 -12.71
C THR A 128 -5.75 16.48 -12.80
N ARG A 129 -5.59 15.31 -13.42
CA ARG A 129 -6.59 14.24 -13.49
C ARG A 129 -5.93 12.86 -13.50
N VAL A 130 -6.75 11.81 -13.40
CA VAL A 130 -6.36 10.43 -13.70
C VAL A 130 -6.87 10.02 -15.08
N PRO A 131 -6.12 9.18 -15.84
CA PRO A 131 -6.59 8.63 -17.11
C PRO A 131 -7.84 7.77 -16.94
N THR A 132 -8.69 7.73 -17.95
CA THR A 132 -9.78 6.74 -18.10
C THR A 132 -9.27 5.46 -18.73
N SER A 133 -10.01 4.35 -18.59
CA SER A 133 -9.64 3.06 -19.18
C SER A 133 -9.36 3.12 -20.69
N ASP A 134 -10.11 3.94 -21.45
CA ASP A 134 -9.95 4.07 -22.90
C ASP A 134 -8.68 4.87 -23.31
N GLU A 135 -8.01 5.51 -22.37
CA GLU A 135 -6.73 6.21 -22.59
C GLU A 135 -5.52 5.33 -22.28
N LEU A 136 -5.74 4.09 -21.81
CA LEU A 136 -4.67 3.17 -21.42
C LEU A 136 -4.32 2.21 -22.57
N ASP A 137 -3.03 2.14 -22.90
CA ASP A 137 -2.43 1.17 -23.82
C ASP A 137 -1.92 -0.05 -23.05
N LEU A 138 -2.87 -0.88 -22.59
CA LEU A 138 -2.60 -2.08 -21.79
C LEU A 138 -2.16 -3.27 -22.66
N ASP A 139 -1.16 -4.02 -22.20
CA ASP A 139 -0.69 -5.24 -22.86
C ASP A 139 -1.35 -6.42 -22.16
N PRO A 140 -2.15 -7.23 -22.87
CA PRO A 140 -2.81 -8.40 -22.27
C PRO A 140 -1.82 -9.45 -21.75
N ASN A 141 -0.53 -9.36 -22.10
CA ASN A 141 0.54 -10.24 -21.62
C ASN A 141 1.44 -9.57 -20.55
N ALA A 142 1.09 -8.37 -20.08
CA ALA A 142 1.81 -7.75 -18.99
C ALA A 142 1.74 -8.63 -17.73
N ALA A 143 2.82 -8.68 -16.96
CA ALA A 143 2.88 -9.46 -15.74
C ALA A 143 1.90 -8.93 -14.67
N TYR A 144 1.72 -7.61 -14.63
CA TYR A 144 0.73 -6.91 -13.82
C TYR A 144 0.52 -5.48 -14.36
N LEU A 145 -0.57 -4.84 -13.91
CA LEU A 145 -0.85 -3.42 -14.06
C LEU A 145 -0.71 -2.72 -12.70
N HIS A 146 0.28 -1.87 -12.54
CA HIS A 146 0.49 -1.07 -11.34
C HIS A 146 -0.17 0.31 -11.46
N MET A 147 -1.01 0.66 -10.48
CA MET A 147 -1.64 1.97 -10.35
C MET A 147 -1.37 2.62 -8.98
N THR A 148 -1.56 3.93 -8.90
CA THR A 148 -1.57 4.66 -7.63
C THR A 148 -2.98 5.18 -7.39
N SER A 149 -3.71 4.55 -6.47
CA SER A 149 -5.13 4.85 -6.23
C SER A 149 -5.38 6.30 -5.82
N ASN A 150 -4.51 6.86 -4.99
CA ASN A 150 -4.56 8.23 -4.52
C ASN A 150 -3.18 8.91 -4.58
N ASN A 151 -3.07 10.00 -5.32
CA ASN A 151 -1.83 10.76 -5.50
C ASN A 151 -1.73 11.90 -4.47
N THR A 152 -1.19 11.62 -3.28
CA THR A 152 -1.20 12.56 -2.14
C THR A 152 -0.62 13.95 -2.44
N ILE A 153 0.38 14.05 -3.32
CA ILE A 153 1.03 15.32 -3.69
C ILE A 153 0.22 16.09 -4.76
N LYS A 154 -0.45 15.36 -5.66
CA LYS A 154 -1.16 15.95 -6.80
C LYS A 154 -2.64 16.19 -6.53
N GLY A 155 -3.20 15.58 -5.48
CA GLY A 155 -4.60 15.73 -5.11
C GLY A 155 -5.56 15.06 -6.09
N THR A 156 -5.11 14.05 -6.83
CA THR A 156 -5.92 13.28 -7.77
C THR A 156 -6.13 11.85 -7.28
N GLN A 157 -7.30 11.27 -7.56
CA GLN A 157 -7.69 9.95 -7.10
C GLN A 157 -8.47 9.20 -8.19
N PHE A 158 -8.27 7.90 -8.29
CA PHE A 158 -9.17 7.02 -9.03
C PHE A 158 -10.43 6.77 -8.20
N HIS A 159 -11.57 7.30 -8.66
CA HIS A 159 -12.88 6.98 -8.09
C HIS A 159 -13.44 5.65 -8.61
N GLN A 160 -12.95 5.21 -9.76
CA GLN A 160 -13.18 3.91 -10.35
C GLN A 160 -11.84 3.40 -10.85
N PHE A 161 -11.54 2.14 -10.57
CA PHE A 161 -10.30 1.52 -11.02
C PHE A 161 -10.39 1.13 -12.50
N PRO A 162 -9.28 1.17 -13.24
CA PRO A 162 -9.25 0.78 -14.64
C PRO A 162 -9.58 -0.71 -14.81
N ASN A 163 -10.10 -1.08 -15.98
CA ASN A 163 -10.29 -2.48 -16.32
C ASN A 163 -8.98 -3.07 -16.85
N SER A 164 -8.33 -3.94 -16.05
CA SER A 164 -7.09 -4.63 -16.43
C SER A 164 -7.31 -5.93 -17.21
N GLY A 165 -8.56 -6.29 -17.52
CA GLY A 165 -8.88 -7.56 -18.18
C GLY A 165 -8.50 -8.76 -17.31
N GLN A 166 -7.58 -9.59 -17.80
CA GLN A 166 -7.05 -10.75 -17.06
C GLN A 166 -5.70 -10.47 -16.37
N VAL A 167 -5.12 -9.29 -16.61
CA VAL A 167 -3.85 -8.90 -16.01
C VAL A 167 -4.10 -8.51 -14.54
N PRO A 168 -3.34 -9.07 -13.57
CA PRO A 168 -3.47 -8.68 -12.18
C PRO A 168 -3.22 -7.18 -11.97
N MET A 169 -4.10 -6.51 -11.25
CA MET A 169 -3.95 -5.11 -10.90
C MET A 169 -3.32 -4.98 -9.51
N VAL A 170 -2.34 -4.07 -9.39
CA VAL A 170 -1.57 -3.78 -8.17
C VAL A 170 -1.64 -2.30 -7.85
#